data_AF-A0A924CSW1-F1
#
_entry.id   AF-A0A924CSW1-F1
#
_cell.length_a   1.000
_cell.length_b   1.000
_cell.length_c   1.000
_cell.angle_alpha   90.00
_cell.angle_beta   90.00
_cell.angle_gamma   90.00
#
_symmetry.space_group_name_H-M   'P 1'
#
loop_
_entity.id
_entity.type
_entity.pdbx_description
1 polymer ?
#
loop_
_entity_poly.entity_id
_entity_poly.type
_entity_poly.pdbx_seq_one_letter_code
_entity_poly.pdbx_strand_id
1 'polypeptide(L)'
;MTAAQQLFPPATLTAVSRWRNPLLLWGGFVVVHLWLGFLNLFGPGYPLNDVTSVYKYWIDGGIVAHFWVGIDGPWVYPVGAIIPMLLAHLSYPIAAAIAGFPAVELGAGLYGGSWLALVMLLNAIALGVITGWGRRFDRLAAGWWWVAFLTLLGPIALGRIDSITVPLALVGVSLIATRPRAAAVLLTAAAWVKVW
;
A
#
# COMPACT_ATOMS: atom_id res chain seq x y z
N MET A 1 40.27 41.19 23.11
CA MET A 1 39.57 39.89 23.08
C MET A 1 38.49 39.92 24.16
N THR A 2 37.28 40.35 23.81
CA THR A 2 36.20 40.67 24.76
C THR A 2 35.30 39.46 25.01
N ALA A 3 35.07 39.20 26.31
CA ALA A 3 34.35 38.06 26.88
C ALA A 3 32.81 38.16 26.73
N ALA A 4 32.30 38.21 25.49
CA ALA A 4 30.87 38.37 25.22
C ALA A 4 30.29 37.33 24.23
N GLN A 5 30.85 36.13 24.14
CA GLN A 5 30.38 35.06 23.23
C GLN A 5 29.69 33.86 23.91
N GLN A 6 29.29 33.94 25.18
CA GLN A 6 28.72 32.80 25.92
C GLN A 6 27.28 33.00 26.44
N LEU A 7 26.34 33.52 25.64
CA LEU A 7 24.97 33.77 26.13
C LEU A 7 23.82 33.09 25.40
N PHE A 8 24.07 32.08 24.56
CA PHE A 8 22.97 31.26 24.02
C PHE A 8 23.32 29.77 24.06
N PRO A 9 22.65 28.95 24.89
CA PRO A 9 22.68 27.51 24.68
C PRO A 9 22.10 27.22 23.28
N PRO A 10 22.69 26.31 22.49
CA PRO A 10 22.16 25.99 21.17
C PRO A 10 20.71 25.51 21.31
N ALA A 11 19.77 26.31 20.84
CA ALA A 11 18.37 25.95 20.77
C ALA A 11 18.22 24.68 19.90
N THR A 12 17.95 23.55 20.57
CA THR A 12 17.15 22.41 20.09
C THR A 12 17.23 22.08 18.58
N LEU A 13 18.44 21.84 18.05
CA LEU A 13 18.61 21.18 16.74
C LEU A 13 18.17 19.69 16.73
N THR A 14 17.71 19.17 17.87
CA THR A 14 17.36 17.77 18.10
C THR A 14 16.00 17.37 17.52
N ALA A 15 15.04 18.29 17.37
CA ALA A 15 13.73 17.97 16.83
C ALA A 15 13.78 17.76 15.30
N VAL A 16 14.45 18.66 14.57
CA VAL A 16 14.64 18.56 13.12
C VAL A 16 15.51 17.36 12.74
N SER A 17 16.44 16.95 13.61
CA SER A 17 17.34 15.81 13.34
C SER A 17 16.61 14.46 13.37
N ARG A 18 15.58 14.29 14.21
CA ARG A 18 14.83 13.02 14.34
C ARG A 18 14.00 12.69 13.10
N TRP A 19 13.37 13.68 12.47
CA TRP A 19 12.57 13.48 11.25
C TRP A 19 13.40 13.13 10.02
N ARG A 20 14.72 13.36 10.08
CA ARG A 20 15.71 12.93 9.07
C ARG A 20 16.23 11.51 9.31
N ASN A 21 15.65 10.76 10.25
CA ASN A 21 16.01 9.36 10.48
C ASN A 21 15.15 8.42 9.60
N PRO A 22 15.76 7.67 8.65
CA PRO A 22 15.02 6.71 7.83
C PRO A 22 14.32 5.62 8.65
N LEU A 23 14.91 5.16 9.76
CA LEU A 23 14.30 4.15 10.61
C LEU A 23 13.01 4.68 11.25
N LEU A 24 12.97 5.97 11.62
CA LEU A 24 11.77 6.58 12.17
C LEU A 24 10.66 6.65 11.11
N LEU A 25 11.01 6.99 9.86
CA LEU A 25 10.06 7.01 8.75
C LEU A 25 9.49 5.62 8.46
N TRP A 26 10.34 4.59 8.35
CA TRP A 26 9.90 3.22 8.13
C TRP A 26 9.10 2.68 9.31
N GLY A 27 9.48 3.01 10.55
CA GLY A 27 8.69 2.69 11.74
C GLY A 27 7.30 3.34 11.69
N GLY A 28 7.23 4.64 11.38
CA GLY A 28 5.96 5.35 11.21
C GLY A 28 5.10 4.77 10.09
N PHE A 29 5.71 4.41 8.96
CA PHE A 29 5.05 3.73 7.86
C PHE A 29 4.39 2.40 8.29
N VAL A 30 5.13 1.56 9.01
CA VAL A 30 4.61 0.26 9.49
C VAL A 30 3.48 0.49 10.48
N VAL A 31 3.66 1.39 11.45
CA VAL A 31 2.61 1.71 12.44
C VAL A 31 1.34 2.20 11.76
N VAL A 32 1.45 3.09 10.77
CA VAL A 32 0.28 3.59 10.02
C VAL A 32 -0.40 2.48 9.25
N HIS A 33 0.33 1.59 8.58
CA HIS A 33 -0.30 0.46 7.86
C HIS A 33 -0.99 -0.52 8.81
N LEU A 34 -0.38 -0.84 9.95
CA LEU A 34 -0.99 -1.71 10.95
C LEU A 34 -2.23 -1.07 11.57
N TRP A 35 -2.17 0.23 11.87
CA TRP A 35 -3.30 0.98 12.40
C TRP A 35 -4.47 1.06 11.40
N LEU A 36 -4.20 1.47 10.16
CA LEU A 36 -5.21 1.53 9.11
C LEU A 36 -5.75 0.14 8.73
N GLY A 37 -4.90 -0.88 8.76
CA GLY A 37 -5.29 -2.28 8.55
C GLY A 37 -6.22 -2.77 9.67
N PHE A 38 -5.90 -2.47 10.93
CA PHE A 38 -6.77 -2.75 12.07
C PHE A 38 -8.13 -2.06 11.91
N LEU A 39 -8.15 -0.78 11.55
CA LEU A 39 -9.40 -0.07 11.28
C LEU A 39 -10.17 -0.65 10.09
N ASN A 40 -9.48 -1.16 9.07
CA ASN A 40 -10.15 -1.83 7.95
C ASN A 40 -10.84 -3.13 8.36
N LEU A 41 -10.22 -3.90 9.25
CA LEU A 41 -10.72 -5.20 9.70
C LEU A 41 -11.79 -5.09 10.79
N PHE A 42 -11.66 -4.12 11.69
CA PHE A 42 -12.45 -4.05 12.93
C PHE A 42 -13.17 -2.71 13.14
N GLY A 43 -12.90 -1.72 12.29
CA GLY A 43 -13.54 -0.41 12.38
C GLY A 43 -15.00 -0.43 11.90
N PRO A 44 -15.80 0.56 12.32
CA PRO A 44 -17.20 0.67 11.91
C PRO A 44 -17.32 1.03 10.42
N GLY A 45 -18.48 0.74 9.83
CA GLY A 45 -18.80 1.18 8.46
C GLY A 45 -18.26 0.31 7.33
N TYR A 46 -17.76 -0.89 7.65
CA TYR A 46 -17.26 -1.88 6.67
C TYR A 46 -16.29 -1.30 5.62
N PRO A 47 -15.22 -0.60 6.03
CA PRO A 47 -14.27 0.07 5.13
C PRO A 47 -13.60 -0.88 4.12
N LEU A 48 -13.49 -2.17 4.44
CA LEU A 48 -12.89 -3.20 3.58
C LEU A 48 -13.92 -3.96 2.72
N ASN A 49 -15.19 -3.53 2.68
CA ASN A 49 -16.27 -4.26 2.01
C ASN A 49 -16.04 -4.49 0.50
N ASP A 50 -15.45 -3.52 -0.20
CA ASP A 50 -15.10 -3.68 -1.61
C ASP A 50 -14.17 -4.90 -1.79
N VAL A 51 -13.25 -5.11 -0.86
CA VAL A 51 -12.29 -6.23 -0.90
C VAL A 51 -12.94 -7.53 -0.44
N THR A 52 -13.48 -7.57 0.78
CA THR A 52 -13.93 -8.82 1.41
C THR A 52 -15.23 -9.36 0.83
N SER A 53 -16.06 -8.49 0.24
CA SER A 53 -17.34 -8.87 -0.36
C SER A 53 -17.22 -8.86 -1.88
N VAL A 54 -16.93 -7.71 -2.50
CA VAL A 54 -17.07 -7.55 -3.96
C VAL A 54 -15.93 -8.21 -4.73
N TYR A 55 -14.67 -7.89 -4.41
CA TYR A 55 -13.52 -8.44 -5.13
C TYR A 55 -13.41 -9.94 -4.90
N LYS A 56 -13.61 -10.38 -3.65
CA LYS A 56 -13.68 -11.81 -3.34
C LYS A 56 -14.78 -12.50 -4.15
N TYR A 57 -15.98 -11.96 -4.19
CA TYR A 57 -17.09 -12.55 -4.95
C TYR A 57 -16.76 -12.73 -6.43
N TRP A 58 -16.15 -11.73 -7.08
CA TRP A 58 -15.74 -11.86 -8.47
C TRP A 58 -14.69 -12.95 -8.68
N ILE A 59 -13.71 -13.04 -7.78
CA ILE A 59 -12.67 -14.08 -7.87
C ILE A 59 -13.22 -15.47 -7.59
N ASP A 60 -14.07 -15.63 -6.58
CA ASP A 60 -14.77 -16.88 -6.30
C ASP A 60 -15.62 -17.31 -7.51
N GLY A 61 -16.33 -16.36 -8.16
CA GLY A 61 -17.10 -16.61 -9.38
C GLY A 61 -16.24 -17.14 -10.52
N GLY A 62 -15.05 -16.56 -10.73
CA GLY A 62 -14.10 -17.03 -11.74
C GLY A 62 -13.54 -18.42 -11.44
N ILE A 63 -13.22 -18.69 -10.17
CA ILE A 63 -12.60 -19.97 -9.75
C ILE A 63 -13.63 -21.10 -9.69
N VAL A 64 -14.79 -20.86 -9.10
CA VAL A 64 -15.80 -21.90 -8.79
C VAL A 64 -16.81 -22.05 -9.93
N ALA A 65 -17.31 -20.93 -10.46
CA ALA A 65 -18.36 -20.92 -11.48
C ALA A 65 -17.83 -20.71 -12.90
N HIS A 66 -16.51 -20.56 -13.07
CA HIS A 66 -15.85 -20.26 -14.35
C HIS A 66 -16.43 -19.03 -15.05
N PHE A 67 -16.88 -18.04 -14.28
CA PHE A 67 -17.40 -16.78 -14.80
C PHE A 67 -16.44 -15.64 -14.45
N TRP A 68 -15.71 -15.15 -15.46
CA TRP A 68 -14.72 -14.09 -15.33
C TRP A 68 -15.31 -12.76 -15.77
N VAL A 69 -15.50 -11.86 -14.81
CA VAL A 69 -15.95 -10.48 -15.07
C VAL A 69 -15.00 -9.77 -16.04
N GLY A 70 -15.56 -9.06 -17.02
CA GLY A 70 -14.81 -8.40 -18.09
C GLY A 70 -14.43 -9.32 -19.25
N ILE A 71 -14.69 -10.63 -19.14
CA ILE A 71 -14.53 -11.62 -20.22
C ILE A 71 -15.90 -12.20 -20.58
N ASP A 72 -16.55 -12.85 -19.61
CA ASP A 72 -17.84 -13.53 -19.80
C ASP A 72 -19.04 -12.59 -19.60
N GLY A 73 -18.80 -11.39 -19.07
CA GLY A 73 -19.83 -10.37 -18.85
C GLY A 73 -19.26 -8.97 -18.60
N PRO A 74 -20.11 -7.94 -18.61
CA PRO A 74 -19.70 -6.56 -18.41
C PRO A 74 -19.11 -6.34 -17.02
N TRP A 75 -18.14 -5.42 -16.91
CA TRP A 75 -17.47 -5.11 -15.65
C TRP A 75 -17.03 -3.65 -15.55
N VAL A 76 -16.80 -3.21 -14.33
CA VAL A 76 -16.51 -1.80 -13.98
C VAL A 76 -15.02 -1.45 -14.05
N TYR A 77 -14.14 -2.46 -14.09
CA TYR A 77 -12.69 -2.29 -14.16
C TYR A 77 -12.12 -2.87 -15.46
N PRO A 78 -10.96 -2.40 -15.94
CA PRO A 78 -10.23 -3.09 -16.99
C PRO A 78 -9.72 -4.45 -16.49
N VAL A 79 -9.48 -5.38 -17.41
CA VAL A 79 -9.20 -6.80 -17.09
C VAL A 79 -8.00 -7.00 -16.16
N GLY A 80 -7.03 -6.09 -16.15
CA GLY A 80 -5.86 -6.16 -15.26
C GLY A 80 -6.21 -6.06 -13.77
N ALA A 81 -7.39 -5.52 -13.41
CA ALA A 81 -7.85 -5.49 -12.02
C ALA A 81 -8.02 -6.86 -11.37
N ILE A 82 -8.20 -7.92 -12.18
CA ILE A 82 -8.30 -9.29 -11.68
C ILE A 82 -6.99 -9.71 -10.99
N ILE A 83 -5.83 -9.22 -11.45
CA ILE A 83 -4.51 -9.64 -10.95
C ILE A 83 -4.35 -9.41 -9.44
N PRO A 84 -4.46 -8.18 -8.89
CA PRO A 84 -4.31 -7.96 -7.46
C PRO A 84 -5.40 -8.69 -6.63
N MET A 85 -6.61 -8.83 -7.18
CA MET A 85 -7.69 -9.55 -6.51
C MET A 85 -7.39 -11.06 -6.42
N LEU A 86 -6.83 -11.66 -7.48
CA LEU A 86 -6.35 -13.05 -7.47
C LEU A 86 -5.15 -13.23 -6.53
N LEU A 87 -4.20 -12.30 -6.51
CA LEU A 87 -3.04 -12.37 -5.62
C LEU A 87 -3.45 -12.43 -4.15
N ALA A 88 -4.47 -11.67 -3.74
CA ALA A 88 -5.04 -11.77 -2.40
C ALA A 88 -5.66 -13.16 -2.14
N HIS A 89 -6.31 -13.76 -3.16
CA HIS A 89 -6.90 -15.10 -3.07
C HIS A 89 -5.86 -16.22 -2.91
N LEU A 90 -4.61 -16.03 -3.38
CA LEU A 90 -3.56 -17.05 -3.23
C LEU A 90 -3.24 -17.40 -1.78
N SER A 91 -3.68 -16.58 -0.83
CA SER A 91 -3.62 -16.89 0.60
C SER A 91 -4.38 -18.15 0.99
N TYR A 92 -5.49 -18.49 0.33
CA TYR A 92 -6.26 -19.71 0.63
C TYR A 92 -5.46 -21.00 0.38
N PRO A 93 -4.89 -21.25 -0.82
CA PRO A 93 -4.07 -22.44 -1.04
C PRO A 93 -2.77 -22.43 -0.22
N ILE A 94 -2.16 -21.26 0.03
CA ILE A 94 -0.98 -21.15 0.91
C ILE A 94 -1.34 -21.57 2.34
N ALA A 95 -2.46 -21.07 2.86
CA ALA A 95 -2.95 -21.40 4.20
C ALA A 95 -3.32 -22.88 4.33
N ALA A 96 -3.96 -23.46 3.30
CA ALA A 96 -4.29 -24.88 3.27
C ALA A 96 -3.05 -25.81 3.30
N ALA A 97 -1.90 -25.34 2.81
CA ALA A 97 -0.65 -26.07 2.86
C ALA A 97 0.02 -26.07 4.25
N ILE A 98 -0.42 -25.21 5.18
CA ILE A 98 0.13 -25.08 6.53
C ILE A 98 -0.75 -25.88 7.49
N ALA A 99 -0.28 -27.05 7.92
CA ALA A 99 -1.01 -27.91 8.85
C ALA A 99 -1.37 -27.16 10.15
N GLY A 100 -2.66 -27.19 10.51
CA GLY A 100 -3.18 -26.53 11.71
C GLY A 100 -3.45 -25.03 11.56
N PHE A 101 -3.25 -24.44 10.38
CA PHE A 101 -3.64 -23.05 10.13
C PHE A 101 -5.16 -22.95 9.94
N PRO A 102 -5.85 -22.00 10.61
CA PRO A 102 -7.31 -21.90 10.60
C PRO A 102 -7.83 -21.16 9.35
N ALA A 103 -7.51 -21.68 8.17
CA ALA A 103 -7.81 -21.04 6.89
C ALA A 103 -9.33 -20.89 6.66
N VAL A 104 -10.09 -21.92 7.04
CA VAL A 104 -11.54 -21.99 6.84
C VAL A 104 -12.25 -21.01 7.78
N GLU A 105 -11.82 -20.95 9.03
CA GLU A 105 -12.38 -20.09 10.06
C GLU A 105 -12.11 -18.61 9.76
N LEU A 106 -10.94 -18.29 9.20
CA LEU A 106 -10.61 -16.93 8.82
C LEU A 106 -11.41 -16.44 7.61
N GLY A 107 -11.87 -17.32 6.72
CA GLY A 107 -12.81 -16.99 5.64
C GLY A 107 -12.46 -15.70 4.88
N ALA A 108 -13.39 -14.75 4.80
CA ALA A 108 -13.17 -13.44 4.17
C ALA A 108 -12.10 -12.59 4.87
N GLY A 109 -11.85 -12.81 6.17
CA GLY A 109 -10.76 -12.17 6.91
C GLY A 109 -9.38 -12.56 6.41
N LEU A 110 -9.18 -13.81 5.95
CA LEU A 110 -7.92 -14.24 5.32
C LEU A 110 -7.65 -13.48 4.02
N TYR A 111 -8.70 -13.32 3.19
CA TYR A 111 -8.62 -12.55 1.95
C TYR A 111 -8.32 -11.07 2.22
N GLY A 112 -9.04 -10.46 3.18
CA GLY A 112 -8.84 -9.07 3.59
C GLY A 112 -7.43 -8.83 4.15
N GLY A 113 -6.94 -9.70 5.03
CA GLY A 113 -5.57 -9.61 5.57
C GLY A 113 -4.50 -9.72 4.47
N SER A 114 -4.72 -10.60 3.50
CA SER A 114 -3.80 -10.82 2.38
C SER A 114 -3.78 -9.63 1.41
N TRP A 115 -4.94 -9.02 1.17
CA TRP A 115 -5.04 -7.75 0.45
C TRP A 115 -4.26 -6.64 1.18
N LEU A 116 -4.48 -6.46 2.49
CA LEU A 116 -3.77 -5.46 3.28
C LEU A 116 -2.25 -5.67 3.27
N ALA A 117 -1.78 -6.93 3.31
CA ALA A 117 -0.38 -7.27 3.17
C ALA A 117 0.18 -6.91 1.78
N LEU A 118 -0.56 -7.21 0.70
CA LEU A 118 -0.20 -6.81 -0.67
C LEU A 118 -0.08 -5.28 -0.78
N VAL A 119 -1.07 -4.54 -0.27
CA VAL A 119 -1.07 -3.07 -0.28
C VAL A 119 0.13 -2.52 0.51
N MET A 120 0.40 -3.06 1.70
CA MET A 120 1.55 -2.66 2.51
C MET A 120 2.87 -2.92 1.77
N LEU A 121 3.01 -4.04 1.07
CA LEU A 121 4.20 -4.36 0.27
C LEU A 121 4.40 -3.36 -0.87
N LEU A 122 3.35 -3.06 -1.64
CA LEU A 122 3.42 -2.11 -2.75
C LEU A 122 3.75 -0.70 -2.24
N ASN A 123 3.14 -0.29 -1.14
CA ASN A 123 3.42 0.98 -0.48
C ASN A 123 4.84 1.05 0.09
N ALA A 124 5.37 -0.05 0.62
CA ALA A 124 6.75 -0.15 1.09
C ALA A 124 7.73 0.03 -0.07
N ILE A 125 7.48 -0.63 -1.21
CA ILE A 125 8.28 -0.45 -2.43
C ILE A 125 8.23 1.00 -2.89
N ALA A 126 7.05 1.61 -2.94
CA ALA A 126 6.89 3.00 -3.33
C ALA A 126 7.65 3.95 -2.39
N LEU A 127 7.50 3.77 -1.08
CA LEU A 127 8.25 4.53 -0.08
C LEU A 127 9.77 4.37 -0.25
N GLY A 128 10.23 3.14 -0.46
CA GLY A 128 11.64 2.84 -0.73
C GLY A 128 12.14 3.56 -1.97
N VAL A 129 11.40 3.54 -3.07
CA VAL A 129 11.78 4.22 -4.32
C VAL A 129 11.86 5.74 -4.13
N ILE A 130 10.81 6.37 -3.57
CA ILE A 130 10.78 7.84 -3.44
C ILE A 130 11.84 8.35 -2.47
N THR A 131 12.17 7.58 -1.42
CA THR A 131 13.18 7.97 -0.43
C THR A 131 14.60 7.53 -0.78
N GLY A 132 14.78 6.81 -1.90
CA GLY A 132 16.07 6.17 -2.22
C GLY A 132 16.50 5.15 -1.16
N TRP A 133 15.55 4.42 -0.59
CA TRP A 133 15.71 3.43 0.46
C TRP A 133 16.35 4.02 1.72
N GLY A 134 16.00 5.26 2.05
CA GLY A 134 16.57 5.98 3.19
C GLY A 134 18.00 6.49 3.01
N ARG A 135 18.62 6.29 1.84
CA ARG A 135 19.99 6.76 1.54
C ARG A 135 20.04 8.25 1.17
N ARG A 136 18.89 8.87 0.91
CA ARG A 136 18.76 10.26 0.43
C ARG A 136 17.95 11.09 1.43
N PHE A 137 18.65 11.74 2.37
CA PHE A 137 18.04 12.49 3.47
C PHE A 137 17.16 13.66 3.01
N ASP A 138 17.46 14.23 1.85
CA ASP A 138 16.69 15.27 1.18
C ASP A 138 15.28 14.79 0.75
N ARG A 139 15.10 13.48 0.59
CA ARG A 139 13.84 12.88 0.12
C ARG A 139 12.95 12.34 1.24
N LEU A 140 13.39 12.40 2.49
CA LEU A 140 12.60 11.91 3.62
C LEU A 140 11.34 12.74 3.85
N ALA A 141 11.36 14.03 3.48
CA ALA A 141 10.16 14.88 3.52
C ALA A 141 9.03 14.33 2.64
N ALA A 142 9.36 13.85 1.42
CA ALA A 142 8.38 13.21 0.53
C ALA A 142 7.84 11.90 1.13
N GLY A 143 8.70 11.13 1.80
CA GLY A 143 8.28 9.92 2.51
C GLY A 143 7.32 10.21 3.68
N TRP A 144 7.61 11.22 4.50
CA TRP A 144 6.71 11.64 5.57
C TRP A 144 5.40 12.20 5.04
N TRP A 145 5.44 12.96 3.95
CA TRP A 145 4.24 13.40 3.25
C TRP A 145 3.40 12.21 2.81
N TRP A 146 4.00 11.16 2.25
CA TRP A 146 3.28 9.93 1.86
C TRP A 146 2.61 9.25 3.05
N VAL A 147 3.33 9.07 4.16
CA VAL A 147 2.78 8.48 5.39
C VAL A 147 1.63 9.33 5.96
N ALA A 148 1.78 10.66 5.96
CA ALA A 148 0.73 11.57 6.41
C ALA A 148 -0.49 11.53 5.47
N PHE A 149 -0.28 11.48 4.16
CA PHE A 149 -1.34 11.37 3.16
C PHE A 149 -2.19 10.11 3.37
N LEU A 150 -1.56 8.94 3.52
CA LEU A 150 -2.27 7.70 3.83
C LEU A 150 -3.06 7.82 5.15
N THR A 151 -2.47 8.43 6.17
CA THR A 151 -3.12 8.64 7.47
C THR A 151 -4.37 9.52 7.34
N LEU A 152 -4.29 10.61 6.58
CA LEU A 152 -5.38 11.56 6.37
C LEU A 152 -6.53 10.98 5.54
N LEU A 153 -6.23 10.12 4.57
CA LEU A 153 -7.25 9.36 3.84
C LEU A 153 -7.98 8.36 4.75
N GLY A 154 -7.29 7.81 5.75
CA GLY A 154 -7.85 6.81 6.65
C GLY A 154 -8.01 5.44 5.98
N PRO A 155 -8.94 4.58 6.46
CA PRO A 155 -9.04 3.17 6.03
C PRO A 155 -9.20 2.99 4.52
N ILE A 156 -9.87 3.93 3.84
CA ILE A 156 -10.10 3.90 2.39
C ILE A 156 -8.80 3.86 1.57
N ALA A 157 -7.69 4.35 2.14
CA ALA A 157 -6.37 4.29 1.52
C ALA A 157 -5.89 2.85 1.25
N LEU A 158 -6.42 1.87 1.98
CA LEU A 158 -6.07 0.45 1.85
C LEU A 158 -7.22 -0.41 1.30
N GLY A 159 -8.47 0.02 1.46
CA GLY A 159 -9.66 -0.78 1.15
C GLY A 159 -10.19 -0.67 -0.29
N ARG A 160 -9.49 0.03 -1.19
CA ARG A 160 -9.93 0.23 -2.59
C ARG A 160 -8.90 -0.28 -3.59
N ILE A 161 -9.32 -0.59 -4.81
CA ILE A 161 -8.40 -0.96 -5.88
C ILE A 161 -7.34 0.13 -6.17
N ASP A 162 -7.64 1.40 -5.86
CA ASP A 162 -6.69 2.52 -5.92
C ASP A 162 -5.45 2.31 -5.04
N SER A 163 -5.59 1.57 -3.94
CA SER A 163 -4.49 1.21 -3.04
C SER A 163 -3.42 0.34 -3.72
N ILE A 164 -3.74 -0.28 -4.84
CA ILE A 164 -2.81 -1.01 -5.71
C ILE A 164 -2.18 -0.05 -6.73
N THR A 165 -3.00 0.76 -7.38
CA THR A 165 -2.56 1.51 -8.57
C THR A 165 -1.78 2.77 -8.24
N VAL A 166 -2.11 3.47 -7.16
CA VAL A 166 -1.40 4.67 -6.73
C VAL A 166 0.07 4.40 -6.39
N PRO A 167 0.46 3.38 -5.60
CA PRO A 167 1.89 3.10 -5.37
C PRO A 167 2.62 2.69 -6.66
N LEU A 168 1.98 1.97 -7.58
CA LEU A 168 2.56 1.66 -8.90
C LEU A 168 2.80 2.94 -9.71
N ALA A 169 1.82 3.84 -9.76
CA ALA A 169 1.92 5.12 -10.44
C ALA A 169 3.00 6.01 -9.81
N LEU A 170 3.10 6.05 -8.48
CA LEU A 170 4.11 6.81 -7.75
C LEU A 170 5.53 6.33 -8.09
N VAL A 171 5.75 5.01 -8.17
CA VAL A 171 7.02 4.42 -8.63
C VAL A 171 7.25 4.77 -10.10
N GLY A 172 6.24 4.61 -10.95
CA GLY A 172 6.32 4.92 -12.38
C GLY A 172 6.75 6.36 -12.64
N VAL A 173 6.06 7.33 -12.01
CA VAL A 173 6.36 8.77 -12.11
C VAL A 173 7.78 9.06 -11.63
N SER A 174 8.19 8.46 -10.51
CA SER A 174 9.55 8.63 -9.96
C SER A 174 10.65 8.16 -10.91
N LEU A 175 10.32 7.26 -11.85
CA LEU A 175 11.25 6.69 -12.81
C LEU A 175 11.24 7.40 -14.17
N ILE A 176 10.29 8.29 -14.48
CA ILE A 176 10.13 8.90 -15.82
C ILE A 176 11.45 9.50 -16.34
N ALA A 177 12.14 10.29 -15.50
CA ALA A 177 13.36 11.00 -15.91
C ALA A 177 14.62 10.11 -16.02
N THR A 178 14.61 8.92 -15.42
CA THR A 178 15.83 8.08 -15.31
C THR A 178 15.71 6.72 -15.98
N ARG A 179 14.50 6.17 -16.05
CA ARG A 179 14.18 4.85 -16.62
C ARG A 179 12.82 4.90 -17.34
N PRO A 180 12.71 5.65 -18.45
CA PRO A 180 11.42 5.91 -19.13
C PRO A 180 10.70 4.63 -19.57
N ARG A 181 11.43 3.58 -19.98
CA ARG A 181 10.83 2.28 -20.33
C ARG A 181 10.15 1.61 -19.13
N ALA A 182 10.82 1.60 -17.97
CA ALA A 182 10.24 1.03 -16.75
C ALA A 182 9.05 1.85 -16.26
N ALA A 183 9.13 3.18 -16.35
CA ALA A 183 8.02 4.07 -16.05
C ALA A 183 6.80 3.78 -16.93
N ALA A 184 6.99 3.65 -18.25
CA ALA A 184 5.92 3.34 -19.19
C ALA A 184 5.24 2.00 -18.87
N VAL A 185 6.02 0.96 -18.58
CA VAL A 185 5.48 -0.36 -18.18
C VAL A 185 4.64 -0.27 -16.91
N LEU A 186 5.17 0.37 -15.85
CA LEU A 186 4.45 0.50 -14.59
C LEU A 186 3.17 1.32 -14.71
N LEU A 187 3.21 2.45 -15.42
CA LEU A 187 2.05 3.31 -15.63
C LEU A 187 0.99 2.62 -16.50
N THR A 188 1.41 1.87 -17.52
CA THR A 188 0.49 1.06 -18.33
C THR A 188 -0.15 -0.05 -17.50
N ALA A 189 0.64 -0.77 -16.71
CA ALA A 189 0.13 -1.81 -15.83
C ALA A 189 -0.88 -1.24 -14.81
N ALA A 190 -0.58 -0.07 -14.23
CA ALA A 190 -1.48 0.60 -13.30
C ALA A 190 -2.78 1.04 -14.01
N ALA A 191 -2.71 1.59 -15.22
CA ALA A 191 -3.87 1.96 -16.03
C ALA A 191 -4.74 0.76 -16.47
N TRP A 192 -4.12 -0.41 -16.67
CA TRP A 192 -4.82 -1.67 -16.92
C TRP A 192 -5.49 -2.26 -15.67
N VAL A 193 -5.12 -1.81 -14.48
CA VAL A 193 -5.83 -2.16 -13.24
C VAL A 193 -6.98 -1.19 -12.99
N LYS A 194 -6.78 0.11 -13.20
CA LYS A 194 -7.87 1.09 -13.07
C LYS A 194 -7.62 2.27 -13.98
N VAL A 195 -8.70 2.80 -14.56
CA VAL A 195 -8.66 4.08 -15.28
C VAL A 195 -9.05 5.17 -14.29
N TRP A 196 -8.22 6.20 -14.17
CA TRP A 196 -8.46 7.39 -13.37
C TRP A 196 -7.95 8.63 -14.12
#